data_AF-A0A1V4Z414-F1
#
_entry.id   AF-A0A1V4Z414-F1
#
_cell.length_a   1.000
_cell.length_b   1.000
_cell.length_c   1.000
_cell.angle_alpha   90.00
_cell.angle_beta   90.00
_cell.angle_gamma   90.00
#
_symmetry.space_group_name_H-M   'P 1'
#
loop_
_entity.id
_entity.type
_entity.pdbx_description
1 polymer ?
#
loop_
_entity_poly.entity_id
_entity_poly.type
_entity_poly.pdbx_seq_one_letter_code
_entity_poly.pdbx_strand_id
1 'polypeptide(L)'
;MAVLRVMPDTTDRDLKKLEEDCKAAMPKNAKLQGVQVKPIAFGLKALLFAVTVNDAEGGTEALEQAWAKVPGVESVNVEMMDRV
;
A
#
# COMPACT_ATOMS: atom_id res chain seq x y z
N MET A 1 6.67 0.15 12.56
CA MET A 1 6.70 0.29 11.08
C MET A 1 5.80 -0.78 10.46
N ALA A 2 5.13 -0.51 9.34
CA ALA A 2 4.37 -1.52 8.62
C ALA A 2 4.76 -1.55 7.14
N VAL A 3 4.69 -2.73 6.53
CA VAL A 3 4.78 -2.93 5.09
C VAL A 3 3.45 -3.44 4.61
N LEU A 4 2.81 -2.67 3.74
CA LEU A 4 1.54 -3.03 3.14
C LEU A 4 1.76 -3.40 1.67
N ARG A 5 1.21 -4.53 1.27
CA ARG A 5 1.16 -5.00 -0.11
C ARG A 5 -0.14 -4.54 -0.76
N VAL A 6 -0.02 -3.86 -1.89
CA VAL A 6 -1.14 -3.45 -2.74
C VAL A 6 -1.04 -4.24 -4.05
N MET A 7 -2.11 -4.97 -4.36
CA MET A 7 -2.27 -5.73 -5.59
C MET A 7 -3.07 -4.90 -6.59
N PRO A 8 -2.61 -4.73 -7.83
CA PRO A 8 -3.40 -4.13 -8.90
C PRO A 8 -4.51 -5.07 -9.35
N ASP A 9 -5.57 -4.53 -9.97
CA ASP A 9 -6.67 -5.30 -10.57
C ASP A 9 -6.28 -6.08 -11.84
N THR A 10 -5.16 -5.73 -12.46
CA THR A 10 -4.70 -6.35 -13.71
C THR A 10 -3.18 -6.23 -13.87
N THR A 11 -2.59 -7.14 -14.66
CA THR A 11 -1.16 -7.15 -15.01
C THR A 11 -0.73 -5.95 -15.85
N ASP A 12 -1.65 -5.37 -16.61
CA ASP A 12 -1.40 -4.21 -17.47
C ASP A 12 -1.55 -2.87 -16.72
N ARG A 13 -1.84 -2.91 -15.41
CA ARG A 13 -2.04 -1.72 -14.61
C ARG A 13 -0.76 -0.89 -14.55
N ASP A 14 -0.89 0.41 -14.78
CA ASP A 14 0.21 1.35 -14.58
C ASP A 14 0.51 1.46 -13.07
N LEU A 15 1.53 0.71 -12.63
CA LEU A 15 1.95 0.67 -11.24
C LEU A 15 2.49 2.01 -10.75
N LYS A 16 3.05 2.83 -11.65
CA LYS A 16 3.57 4.14 -11.28
C LYS A 16 2.41 5.08 -10.97
N LYS A 17 1.37 5.06 -11.80
CA LYS A 17 0.14 5.81 -11.55
C LYS A 17 -0.56 5.33 -10.28
N LEU A 18 -0.71 4.01 -10.12
CA LEU A 18 -1.30 3.41 -8.92
C LEU A 18 -0.52 3.80 -7.66
N GLU A 19 0.81 3.83 -7.72
CA GLU A 19 1.65 4.31 -6.63
C GLU A 19 1.36 5.76 -6.27
N GLU A 20 1.24 6.66 -7.25
CA GLU A 20 0.91 8.07 -7.00
C GLU A 20 -0.50 8.25 -6.42
N ASP A 21 -1.48 7.51 -6.93
CA ASP A 21 -2.85 7.52 -6.41
C ASP A 21 -2.90 7.05 -4.95
N CYS A 22 -2.18 5.97 -4.61
CA CYS A 22 -2.06 5.50 -3.22
C CYS A 22 -1.34 6.51 -2.32
N LYS A 23 -0.30 7.19 -2.82
CA LYS A 23 0.39 8.27 -2.08
C LYS A 23 -0.54 9.46 -1.83
N ALA A 24 -1.39 9.82 -2.79
CA ALA A 24 -2.35 10.91 -2.65
C ALA A 24 -3.49 10.58 -1.68
N ALA A 25 -3.92 9.31 -1.64
CA ALA A 25 -4.94 8.82 -0.72
C ALA A 25 -4.42 8.59 0.72
N MET A 26 -3.12 8.74 0.96
CA MET A 26 -2.50 8.41 2.22
C MET A 26 -2.93 9.38 3.35
N PRO A 27 -3.35 8.88 4.52
CA PRO A 27 -3.81 9.74 5.61
C PRO A 27 -2.64 10.46 6.28
N LYS A 28 -2.91 11.62 6.90
CA LYS A 28 -1.87 12.50 7.47
C LYS A 28 -1.09 11.90 8.65
N ASN A 29 -1.66 10.89 9.31
CA ASN A 29 -1.04 10.17 10.43
C ASN A 29 -0.08 9.06 9.97
N ALA A 30 0.02 8.81 8.67
CA ALA A 30 0.98 7.89 8.08
C ALA A 30 2.09 8.66 7.35
N LYS A 31 3.33 8.17 7.46
CA LYS A 31 4.47 8.63 6.68
C LYS A 31 4.98 7.51 5.80
N LEU A 32 5.17 7.81 4.52
CA LEU A 32 5.77 6.89 3.57
C LEU A 32 7.29 6.88 3.78
N GLN A 33 7.86 5.69 3.97
CA GLN A 33 9.31 5.47 4.04
C GLN A 33 9.86 5.04 2.68
N GLY A 34 9.09 4.26 1.91
CA GLY A 34 9.50 3.81 0.58
C GLY A 34 8.45 2.96 -0.09
N VAL A 35 8.61 2.78 -1.40
CA VAL A 35 7.79 1.86 -2.20
C VAL A 35 8.72 0.92 -2.96
N GLN A 36 8.37 -0.35 -2.99
CA GLN A 36 9.09 -1.37 -3.75
C GLN A 36 8.11 -2.13 -4.64
N VAL A 37 8.48 -2.35 -5.89
CA VAL A 37 7.72 -3.21 -6.80
C VAL A 37 8.26 -4.64 -6.67
N LYS A 38 7.40 -5.59 -6.31
CA LYS A 38 7.78 -7.00 -6.18
C LYS A 38 7.06 -7.85 -7.22
N PRO A 39 7.79 -8.59 -8.08
CA PRO A 39 7.16 -9.56 -8.97
C PRO A 39 6.55 -10.70 -8.15
N ILE A 40 5.34 -11.12 -8.55
CA ILE A 40 4.62 -12.22 -7.90
C ILE A 40 4.67 -13.46 -8.80
N ALA A 41 3.69 -13.64 -9.67
CA ALA A 41 3.58 -14.75 -10.61
C ALA A 41 2.78 -14.30 -11.84
N PHE A 42 2.94 -14.98 -12.97
CA PHE A 42 2.17 -14.69 -14.21
C PHE A 42 2.25 -13.23 -14.67
N GLY A 43 3.40 -12.58 -14.48
CA GLY A 43 3.60 -11.17 -14.84
C GLY A 43 2.98 -10.15 -13.88
N LEU A 44 2.20 -10.58 -12.90
CA LEU A 44 1.69 -9.69 -11.84
C LEU A 44 2.83 -9.17 -10.98
N LYS A 45 2.70 -7.90 -10.61
CA LYS A 45 3.62 -7.19 -9.73
C LYS A 45 2.79 -6.52 -8.63
N ALA A 46 3.27 -6.62 -7.41
CA ALA A 46 2.68 -5.94 -6.26
C ALA A 46 3.49 -4.70 -5.90
N LEU A 47 2.83 -3.71 -5.32
CA LEU A 47 3.48 -2.56 -4.70
C LEU A 47 3.57 -2.80 -3.19
N LEU A 48 4.76 -2.73 -2.64
CA LEU A 48 5.04 -2.81 -1.22
C LEU A 48 5.33 -1.42 -0.68
N PHE A 49 4.44 -0.92 0.15
CA PHE A 49 4.58 0.39 0.80
C PHE A 49 5.10 0.20 2.21
N ALA A 50 6.32 0.65 2.45
CA ALA A 50 6.86 0.78 3.80
C ALA A 50 6.37 2.10 4.40
N VAL A 51 5.63 2.02 5.49
CA VAL A 51 5.03 3.19 6.16
C VAL A 51 5.31 3.17 7.66
N THR A 52 5.41 4.36 8.22
CA THR A 52 5.38 4.58 9.66
C THR A 52 4.06 5.21 10.00
N VAL A 53 3.23 4.53 10.78
CA VAL A 53 2.02 5.12 11.34
C VAL A 53 2.34 5.56 12.75
N ASN A 54 1.99 6.80 13.10
CA ASN A 54 2.07 7.25 14.49
C ASN A 54 1.11 6.42 15.35
N ASP A 55 1.39 6.32 16.65
CA ASP A 55 0.67 5.53 17.67
C ASP A 55 -0.78 6.03 17.95
N ALA A 56 -1.55 6.21 16.88
CA ALA A 56 -2.97 6.51 16.91
C ALA A 56 -3.75 5.19 16.91
N GLU A 57 -4.83 5.15 17.69
CA GLU A 57 -5.76 4.02 17.73
C GLU A 57 -6.14 3.56 16.31
N GLY A 58 -5.91 2.28 16.00
CA GLY A 58 -6.27 1.66 14.72
C GLY A 58 -5.11 1.30 13.79
N GLY A 59 -3.85 1.65 14.09
CA GLY A 59 -2.69 1.16 13.34
C GLY A 59 -2.77 1.41 11.83
N THR A 60 -2.67 0.36 11.00
CA THR A 60 -2.71 0.46 9.52
C THR A 60 -4.12 0.52 8.93
N GLU A 61 -5.18 0.37 9.75
CA GLU A 61 -6.53 0.16 9.25
C GLU A 61 -7.04 1.34 8.39
N ALA A 62 -6.69 2.57 8.77
CA ALA A 62 -7.02 3.77 8.01
C ALA A 62 -6.34 3.80 6.63
N LEU A 63 -5.12 3.27 6.50
CA LEU A 63 -4.42 3.14 5.22
C LEU A 63 -5.10 2.09 4.34
N GLU A 64 -5.41 0.93 4.92
CA GLU A 64 -6.06 -0.18 4.22
C GLU A 64 -7.40 0.26 3.64
N GLN A 65 -8.22 0.95 4.43
CA GLN A 65 -9.51 1.48 3.97
C GLN A 65 -9.37 2.60 2.92
N ALA A 66 -8.35 3.45 3.04
CA ALA A 66 -8.11 4.51 2.07
C ALA A 66 -7.69 3.94 0.71
N TRP A 67 -6.76 2.97 0.73
CA TRP A 67 -6.24 2.36 -0.49
C TRP A 67 -7.20 1.37 -1.13
N ALA A 68 -8.06 0.68 -0.37
CA ALA A 68 -9.12 -0.15 -0.92
C ALA A 68 -10.13 0.65 -1.78
N LYS A 69 -10.19 1.97 -1.63
CA LYS A 69 -11.02 2.88 -2.44
C LYS A 69 -10.29 3.45 -3.65
N VAL A 70 -8.97 3.24 -3.76
CA VAL A 70 -8.17 3.74 -4.88
C VAL A 70 -8.52 2.91 -6.13
N PRO A 71 -8.92 3.56 -7.25
CA PRO A 71 -9.22 2.85 -8.47
C PRO A 71 -8.04 1.99 -8.92
N GLY A 72 -8.32 0.72 -9.20
CA GLY A 72 -7.36 -0.27 -9.66
C GLY A 72 -6.48 -0.89 -8.57
N VAL A 73 -6.81 -0.66 -7.30
CA VAL A 73 -6.41 -1.56 -6.22
C VAL A 73 -7.41 -2.72 -6.18
N GLU A 74 -6.92 -3.94 -6.29
CA GLU A 74 -7.70 -5.16 -6.08
C GLU A 74 -7.76 -5.54 -4.60
N SER A 75 -6.62 -5.46 -3.92
CA SER A 75 -6.49 -5.85 -2.52
C SER A 75 -5.33 -5.16 -1.85
N VAL A 76 -5.50 -4.92 -0.55
CA VAL A 76 -4.49 -4.37 0.34
C VAL A 76 -4.30 -5.36 1.49
N ASN A 77 -3.06 -5.76 1.74
CA ASN A 77 -2.72 -6.70 2.81
C ASN A 77 -1.50 -6.20 3.58
N VAL A 78 -1.52 -6.35 4.90
CA VAL A 78 -0.32 -6.13 5.72
C VAL A 78 0.64 -7.30 5.52
N GLU A 79 1.80 -7.04 4.91
CA GLU A 79 2.85 -8.05 4.71
C GLU A 79 3.72 -8.19 5.96
N MET A 80 4.00 -7.07 6.63
CA MET A 80 4.80 -7.03 7.84
C MET A 80 4.32 -5.92 8.75
N MET A 81 4.20 -6.18 10.04
CA MET A 81 4.00 -5.16 11.06
C MET A 81 5.06 -5.33 12.14
N ASP A 82 5.73 -4.24 12.46
CA ASP A 82 6.73 -4.15 13.51
C ASP A 82 6.27 -3.08 14.49
N ARG A 83 6.08 -3.46 15.75
CA ARG A 83 5.78 -2.51 16.83
C ARG A 83 7.11 -1.98 17.35
N VAL A 84 7.41 -0.72 17.08
CA VAL A 84 8.61 -0.03 17.58
C VAL A 84 8.31 0.64 18.91
#